data_AF-A0A1B0GNI2-F1
#
_entry.id   AF-A0A1B0GNI2-F1
#
_cell.length_a   1.000
_cell.length_b   1.000
_cell.length_c   1.000
_cell.angle_alpha   90.00
_cell.angle_beta   90.00
_cell.angle_gamma   90.00
#
_symmetry.space_group_name_H-M   'P 1'
#
loop_
_entity.id
_entity.type
_entity.pdbx_description
1 polymer ?
#
loop_
_entity_poly.entity_id
_entity_poly.type
_entity_poly.pdbx_seq_one_letter_code
_entity_poly.pdbx_strand_id
1 'polypeptide(L)' 'MWTKSGNPGFFVVLNPTEHHVDANFSNVVGIAEELTIHTTSSNYNVTDVAVKAKVLSSAIPVSGYSAMILTYVPKA' A
#
# COMPACT_ATOMS: atom_id res chain seq x y z
N MET A 1 -20.85 11.94 2.33
CA MET A 1 -19.85 12.19 3.38
C MET A 1 -18.67 12.88 2.72
N TRP A 2 -18.37 14.14 3.04
CA TRP A 2 -17.28 14.88 2.38
C TRP A 2 -15.92 14.46 2.96
N THR A 3 -15.05 13.86 2.15
CA THR A 3 -13.66 13.61 2.50
C THR A 3 -12.89 14.92 2.38
N LYS A 4 -12.75 15.64 3.50
CA LYS A 4 -11.78 16.75 3.56
C LYS A 4 -10.41 16.19 3.21
N SER A 5 -9.68 16.91 2.36
CA SER A 5 -8.29 16.69 1.91
C SER A 5 -7.23 16.44 3.02
N GLY A 6 -7.62 16.30 4.29
CA GLY A 6 -6.74 16.10 5.44
C GLY A 6 -6.88 14.78 6.19
N ASN A 7 -7.85 13.91 5.88
CA ASN A 7 -7.96 12.60 6.52
C ASN A 7 -7.51 11.49 5.56
N PRO A 8 -6.26 11.01 5.68
CA PRO A 8 -5.81 9.89 4.87
C PRO A 8 -6.58 8.61 5.24
N GLY A 9 -7.01 7.87 4.24
CA GLY A 9 -7.35 6.46 4.41
C GLY A 9 -6.07 5.65 4.61
N PHE A 10 -6.14 4.61 5.43
CA PHE A 10 -5.05 3.66 5.64
C PHE A 10 -5.35 2.35 4.91
N PHE A 11 -4.35 1.82 4.22
CA PHE A 11 -4.41 0.53 3.54
C PHE A 11 -3.30 -0.35 4.08
N VAL A 12 -3.65 -1.51 4.65
CA VAL A 12 -2.70 -2.44 5.25
C VAL A 12 -2.61 -3.65 4.34
N VAL A 13 -1.38 -4.00 3.95
CA VAL A 13 -1.11 -5.17 3.12
C VAL A 13 -0.21 -6.11 3.89
N LEU A 14 -0.58 -7.38 3.93
CA LEU A 14 0.18 -8.47 4.52
C LEU A 14 0.36 -9.54 3.44
N ASN A 15 1.61 -9.97 3.24
CA ASN A 15 1.91 -11.16 2.47
C ASN A 15 2.25 -12.30 3.45
N PRO A 16 1.32 -13.25 3.70
CA PRO A 16 1.55 -14.37 4.61
C PRO A 16 2.34 -15.52 3.95
N THR A 17 2.77 -15.37 2.69
CA THR A 17 3.49 -16.40 1.94
C THR A 17 4.98 -16.10 1.90
N GLU A 18 5.79 -17.08 1.54
CA GLU A 18 7.25 -16.94 1.42
C GLU A 18 7.72 -16.20 0.16
N HIS A 19 6.85 -16.05 -0.84
CA HIS A 19 7.21 -15.47 -2.14
C HIS A 19 6.90 -13.99 -2.21
N HIS A 20 7.70 -13.25 -2.98
CA HIS A 20 7.36 -11.89 -3.37
C HIS A 20 6.08 -11.88 -4.20
N VAL A 21 5.23 -10.86 -3.99
CA VAL A 21 3.99 -10.66 -4.76
C VAL A 21 3.86 -9.18 -5.13
N ASP A 22 3.60 -8.91 -6.41
CA ASP A 22 3.09 -7.62 -6.88
C ASP A 22 1.56 -7.64 -6.79
N ALA A 23 1.04 -7.24 -5.64
CA ALA A 23 -0.36 -7.40 -5.29
C ALA A 23 -1.23 -6.35 -6.01
N ASN A 24 -2.30 -6.83 -6.65
CA ASN A 24 -3.25 -5.99 -7.39
C ASN A 24 -4.54 -5.79 -6.58
N PHE A 25 -4.78 -4.55 -6.17
CA PHE A 25 -5.94 -4.09 -5.42
C PHE A 25 -6.75 -3.04 -6.18
N SER A 26 -6.53 -2.87 -7.49
CA SER A 26 -7.25 -1.89 -8.32
C SER A 26 -8.77 -2.05 -8.33
N ASN A 27 -9.28 -3.21 -7.90
CA ASN A 27 -10.69 -3.52 -7.75
C ASN A 27 -11.29 -3.17 -6.37
N VAL A 28 -10.49 -2.71 -5.40
CA VAL A 28 -11.00 -2.32 -4.08
C VAL A 28 -11.73 -0.98 -4.18
N VAL A 29 -13.01 -0.97 -3.80
CA VAL A 29 -13.83 0.25 -3.86
C VAL A 29 -13.31 1.30 -2.89
N GLY A 30 -13.18 2.54 -3.36
CA GLY A 30 -12.83 3.70 -2.54
C GLY A 30 -11.33 3.93 -2.31
N ILE A 31 -10.44 3.05 -2.79
CA ILE A 31 -8.99 3.29 -2.73
C ILE A 31 -8.51 4.16 -3.91
N ALA A 32 -7.40 4.87 -3.71
CA ALA A 32 -6.77 5.62 -4.78
C ALA A 32 -5.97 4.71 -5.74
N GLU A 33 -5.65 5.24 -6.92
CA GLU A 33 -4.76 4.56 -7.87
C GLU A 33 -3.31 4.62 -7.39
N GLU A 34 -2.90 5.75 -6.84
CA GLU A 34 -1.61 5.91 -6.18
C GLU A 34 -1.79 5.89 -4.66
N LEU A 35 -0.98 5.06 -3.99
CA LEU A 35 -0.89 4.99 -2.54
C LEU A 35 0.51 5.44 -2.11
N THR A 36 0.61 6.10 -0.96
CA THR A 36 1.90 6.52 -0.39
C THR A 36 2.31 5.57 0.72
N ILE A 37 3.56 5.11 0.69
CA ILE A 37 4.08 4.20 1.70
C ILE A 37 4.27 4.95 3.01
N HIS A 38 3.59 4.51 4.07
CA HIS A 38 3.71 5.08 5.40
C HIS A 38 4.79 4.37 6.23
N THR A 39 4.80 3.04 6.22
CA THR A 39 5.83 2.23 6.89
C THR A 39 5.83 0.80 6.34
N THR A 40 6.93 0.08 6.59
CA THR A 40 7.14 -1.32 6.24
C THR A 40 7.53 -2.14 7.47
N SER A 41 7.24 -3.43 7.48
CA SER A 41 7.73 -4.33 8.52
C SER A 41 9.26 -4.47 8.48
N SER A 42 9.87 -4.88 9.59
CA SER A 42 11.33 -5.01 9.72
C SER A 42 11.96 -6.04 8.79
N ASN A 43 11.17 -7.01 8.32
CA ASN A 43 11.58 -8.06 7.40
C ASN A 43 11.21 -7.77 5.93
N TYR A 44 10.71 -6.58 5.62
CA TYR A 44 10.46 -6.16 4.25
C TYR A 44 11.79 -6.01 3.49
N ASN A 45 11.91 -6.60 2.30
CA ASN A 45 13.21 -6.73 1.61
C ASN A 45 13.22 -6.37 0.12
N VAL A 46 12.17 -5.71 -0.39
CA VAL A 46 12.17 -5.20 -1.77
C VAL A 46 13.08 -3.98 -1.87
N THR A 47 14.03 -4.02 -2.80
CA THR A 47 14.92 -2.87 -3.09
C THR A 47 14.13 -1.76 -3.77
N ASP A 48 14.57 -0.50 -3.63
CA ASP A 48 13.96 0.66 -4.28
C ASP A 48 12.57 1.08 -3.77
N VAL A 49 12.11 0.48 -2.67
CA VAL A 49 10.90 0.87 -1.97
C VAL A 49 11.27 1.68 -0.72
N ALA A 50 11.01 2.98 -0.77
CA ALA A 50 11.28 3.89 0.35
C ALA A 50 9.97 4.36 1.01
N VAL A 51 10.02 4.57 2.32
CA VAL A 51 8.95 5.29 3.04
C VAL A 51 8.73 6.66 2.40
N LYS A 52 7.47 7.08 2.26
CA LYS A 52 6.98 8.25 1.50
C LYS A 52 7.02 8.13 -0.02
N ALA A 53 7.58 7.06 -0.59
CA ALA A 53 7.43 6.81 -2.03
C ALA A 53 5.98 6.43 -2.37
N LYS A 54 5.62 6.61 -3.64
CA LYS A 54 4.32 6.23 -4.19
C LYS A 54 4.40 4.88 -4.87
N VAL A 55 3.33 4.11 -4.76
CA VAL A 55 3.11 2.85 -5.49
C VAL A 55 1.72 2.83 -6.11
N LEU A 56 1.57 2.06 -7.18
CA LEU A 56 0.27 1.85 -7.82
C LEU A 56 -0.50 0.77 -7.04
N SER A 57 -1.80 1.01 -6.80
CA SER A 57 -2.66 0.02 -6.15
C SER A 57 -2.85 -1.25 -7.00
N SER A 58 -2.53 -1.21 -8.29
CA SER A 58 -2.52 -2.37 -9.19
C SER A 58 -1.27 -3.24 -9.10
N ALA A 59 -0.20 -2.76 -8.47
CA ALA A 59 1.09 -3.44 -8.40
C ALA A 59 1.86 -2.99 -7.14
N ILE A 60 1.35 -3.35 -5.97
CA ILE A 60 2.04 -3.08 -4.70
C ILE A 60 3.10 -4.18 -4.48
N PRO A 61 4.39 -3.86 -4.43
CA PRO A 61 5.43 -4.85 -4.18
C PRO A 61 5.43 -5.26 -2.71
N VAL A 62 5.23 -6.54 -2.42
CA VAL A 62 5.21 -7.06 -1.04
C VAL A 62 6.07 -8.32 -0.94
N SER A 63 7.21 -8.19 -0.25
CA SER A 63 8.10 -9.32 0.03
C SER A 63 7.43 -10.41 0.87
N GLY A 64 7.95 -11.63 0.79
CA GLY A 64 7.45 -12.76 1.57
C GLY A 64 7.46 -12.48 3.07
N TYR A 65 6.41 -12.94 3.77
CA TYR A 65 6.18 -12.78 5.20
C TYR A 65 6.20 -11.34 5.72
N SER A 66 6.08 -10.35 4.84
CA SER A 66 6.20 -8.93 5.19
C SER A 66 4.86 -8.20 5.14
N ALA A 67 4.84 -7.01 5.74
CA ALA A 67 3.68 -6.14 5.74
C ALA A 67 4.07 -4.70 5.41
N MET A 68 3.09 -3.93 4.91
CA MET A 68 3.22 -2.51 4.63
C MET A 68 1.93 -1.79 5.01
N ILE A 69 2.08 -0.57 5.53
CA ILE A 69 0.98 0.37 5.71
C ILE A 69 1.16 1.48 4.68
N LEU A 70 0.08 1.76 3.95
CA LEU A 70 0.00 2.83 2.97
C LEU A 70 -1.09 3.82 3.36
N THR A 71 -0.94 5.06 2.90
CA THR A 71 -1.94 6.12 3.04
C THR A 71 -2.42 6.58 1.67
N TYR A 72 -3.69 6.97 1.59
CA TYR A 72 -4.28 7.47 0.35
C TYR A 72 -5.39 8.48 0.63
N VAL A 73 -5.76 9.26 -0.39
CA VAL A 73 -6.97 10.09 -0.35
C VAL A 73 -8.14 9.23 -0.86
N PRO A 74 -9.16 8.92 -0.05
CA PRO A 74 -10.25 8.07 -0.49
C PRO A 74 -11.02 8.67 -1.66
N LYS A 75 -11.32 7.84 -2.67
CA LYS A 75 -12.20 8.21 -3.78
C LYS A 75 -13.65 8.08 -3.31
N ALA A 76 -14.47 9.09 -3.61
CA ALA A 76 -15.91 9.12 -3.31
C ALA A 76 -16.70 8.20 -4.24
#